data_AF-A0A183PDX8-F1
#
_entry.id   AF-A0A183PDX8-F1
#
_cell.length_a   1.000
_cell.length_b   1.000
_cell.length_c   1.000
_cell.angle_alpha   90.00
_cell.angle_beta   90.00
_cell.angle_gamma   90.00
#
_symmetry.space_group_name_H-M   'P 1'
#
loop_
_entity.id
_entity.type
_entity.pdbx_description
1 polymer ?
#
loop_
_entity_poly.entity_id
_entity_poly.type
_entity_poly.pdbx_seq_one_letter_code
_entity_poly.pdbx_strand_id
1 'polypeptide(L)'
;MGGNPDVVVLNNVTYHLSELSAEEKFRIEHLKYHEDHKGHEKMHLEMFLVALVSLLFCQLVLMFWKKRHFRSYQLVTLIAMWLVPFIYSVLAEFPRFIFVWVLFSLTTGVMVYLASKRRISTTTPR
;
A
#
# COMPACT_ATOMS: atom_id res chain seq x y z
N MET A 1 -15.87 29.29 2.44
CA MET A 1 -16.61 28.72 3.58
C MET A 1 -15.86 29.06 4.85
N GLY A 2 -16.06 30.26 5.39
CA GLY A 2 -15.49 30.67 6.68
C GLY A 2 -16.65 30.83 7.65
N GLY A 3 -16.94 29.80 8.45
CA GLY A 3 -17.91 29.91 9.54
C GLY A 3 -17.30 30.69 10.70
N ASN A 4 -18.11 31.48 11.40
CA ASN A 4 -17.71 32.16 12.61
C ASN A 4 -17.29 31.11 13.67
N PRO A 5 -16.04 31.14 14.19
CA PRO A 5 -15.55 30.13 15.16
C PRO A 5 -16.35 30.10 16.46
N ASP A 6 -17.12 31.16 16.74
CA ASP A 6 -17.87 31.31 17.98
C ASP A 6 -19.27 30.67 17.95
N VAL A 7 -19.65 30.00 16.85
CA VAL A 7 -21.00 29.45 16.69
C VAL A 7 -20.94 27.97 16.29
N VAL A 8 -21.55 27.09 17.09
CA VAL A 8 -21.70 25.67 16.79
C VAL A 8 -23.19 25.32 16.69
N VAL A 9 -23.57 24.67 15.60
CA VAL A 9 -24.94 24.15 15.41
C VAL A 9 -24.91 22.65 15.66
N LEU A 10 -25.73 22.17 16.59
CA LEU A 10 -25.84 20.74 16.94
C LEU A 10 -27.32 20.40 17.13
N ASN A 11 -27.82 19.34 16.48
CA ASN A 11 -29.24 18.93 16.55
C ASN A 11 -30.26 20.07 16.32
N ASN A 12 -30.01 20.94 15.33
CA ASN A 12 -30.85 22.10 15.00
C ASN A 12 -30.92 23.19 16.07
N VAL A 13 -30.00 23.19 17.04
CA VAL A 13 -29.82 24.25 18.06
C VAL A 13 -28.52 24.99 17.79
N THR A 14 -28.56 26.32 17.85
CA THR A 14 -27.39 27.19 17.67
C THR A 14 -26.81 27.56 19.02
N TYR A 15 -25.54 27.25 19.23
CA TYR A 15 -24.79 27.55 20.46
C TYR A 15 -23.77 28.64 20.19
N HIS A 16 -23.78 29.70 21.00
CA HIS A 16 -22.77 30.76 21.00
C HIS A 16 -21.68 30.44 22.01
N LEU A 17 -20.50 30.02 21.54
CA LEU A 17 -19.37 29.62 22.38
C LEU A 17 -18.86 30.75 23.28
N SER A 18 -19.11 32.02 22.96
CA SER A 18 -18.75 33.16 23.80
C SER A 18 -19.50 33.24 25.13
N GLU A 19 -20.71 32.67 25.21
CA GLU A 19 -21.62 32.78 26.36
C GLU A 19 -21.59 31.56 27.29
N LEU A 20 -20.93 30.47 26.87
CA LEU A 20 -20.89 29.18 27.55
C LEU A 20 -19.76 29.10 28.58
N SER A 21 -20.02 28.41 29.70
CA SER A 21 -18.95 28.02 30.66
C SER A 21 -17.94 27.07 30.00
N ALA A 22 -16.70 27.04 30.48
CA ALA A 22 -15.63 26.19 29.92
C ALA A 22 -16.02 24.70 29.85
N GLU A 23 -16.76 24.20 30.85
CA GLU A 23 -17.27 22.83 30.87
C GLU A 23 -18.32 22.56 29.78
N GLU A 24 -19.15 23.55 29.48
CA GLU A 24 -20.22 23.41 28.48
C GLU A 24 -19.65 23.48 27.07
N LYS A 25 -18.62 24.30 26.84
CA LYS A 25 -17.85 24.30 25.58
C LYS A 25 -17.25 22.93 25.29
N PHE A 26 -16.57 22.34 26.29
CA PHE A 26 -15.95 21.02 26.16
C PHE A 26 -17.00 19.93 25.88
N ARG A 27 -18.16 19.99 26.54
CA ARG A 27 -19.27 19.05 26.31
C ARG A 27 -19.83 19.16 24.89
N ILE A 28 -20.04 20.38 24.39
CA ILE A 28 -20.57 20.61 23.03
C ILE A 28 -19.56 20.15 21.98
N GLU A 29 -18.27 20.43 22.18
CA GLU A 29 -17.20 19.97 21.29
C GLU A 29 -17.10 18.45 21.25
N HIS A 30 -17.18 17.78 22.42
CA HIS A 30 -17.19 16.33 22.52
C HIS A 30 -18.42 15.69 21.85
N LEU A 31 -19.61 16.30 22.02
CA LEU A 31 -20.84 15.86 21.36
C LEU A 31 -20.75 16.01 19.84
N LYS A 32 -20.22 17.15 19.36
CA LYS A 32 -19.97 17.40 17.94
C LYS A 32 -18.97 16.39 17.36
N TYR A 33 -17.87 16.14 18.06
CA TYR A 33 -16.90 15.12 17.67
C TYR A 33 -17.57 13.74 17.54
N HIS A 34 -18.37 13.32 18.53
CA HIS A 34 -19.09 12.06 18.44
C HIS A 34 -20.12 12.02 17.31
N GLU A 35 -20.82 13.12 17.04
CA GLU A 35 -21.81 13.22 15.96
C GLU A 35 -21.14 13.14 14.59
N ASP A 36 -20.02 13.83 14.39
CA ASP A 36 -19.20 13.77 13.17
C ASP A 36 -18.62 12.35 12.94
N HIS A 37 -18.36 11.59 14.02
CA HIS A 37 -17.92 10.20 13.93
C HIS A 37 -19.08 9.19 13.85
N LYS A 38 -20.33 9.62 14.08
CA LYS A 38 -21.53 8.78 14.10
C LYS A 38 -21.91 8.38 12.68
N GLY A 39 -21.34 7.28 12.22
CA GLY A 39 -21.54 6.74 10.87
C GLY A 39 -20.24 6.50 10.13
N HIS A 40 -19.16 7.19 10.52
CA HIS A 40 -17.81 6.94 10.02
C HIS A 40 -17.34 5.52 10.35
N GLU A 41 -17.75 4.97 11.50
CA GLU A 41 -17.44 3.59 11.90
C GLU A 41 -18.04 2.53 10.96
N LYS A 42 -19.26 2.76 10.45
CA LYS A 42 -19.90 1.86 9.50
C LYS A 42 -19.19 1.90 8.15
N MET A 43 -18.83 3.10 7.69
CA MET A 43 -18.08 3.28 6.46
C MET A 43 -16.67 2.67 6.55
N HIS A 44 -15.97 2.87 7.66
CA HIS A 44 -14.67 2.23 7.90
C HIS A 44 -14.78 0.70 7.94
N LEU A 45 -15.84 0.16 8.55
CA LEU A 45 -16.08 -1.27 8.61
C LEU A 45 -16.30 -1.85 7.20
N GLU A 46 -17.07 -1.18 6.36
CA GLU A 46 -17.30 -1.60 4.96
C GLU A 46 -16.00 -1.61 4.15
N MET A 47 -15.21 -0.53 4.22
CA MET A 47 -13.89 -0.45 3.58
C MET A 47 -12.96 -1.57 4.07
N PHE A 48 -12.97 -1.83 5.38
CA PHE A 48 -12.17 -2.88 5.99
C PHE A 48 -12.60 -4.27 5.55
N LEU A 49 -13.91 -4.56 5.52
CA LEU A 49 -14.42 -5.88 5.15
C LEU A 49 -14.09 -6.21 3.70
N VAL A 50 -14.27 -5.27 2.78
CA VAL A 50 -13.90 -5.48 1.36
C VAL A 50 -12.39 -5.68 1.23
N ALA A 51 -11.58 -4.86 1.91
CA ALA A 51 -10.13 -5.03 1.93
C ALA A 51 -9.74 -6.41 2.47
N LEU A 52 -10.30 -6.82 3.61
CA LEU A 52 -10.02 -8.10 4.27
C LEU A 52 -10.35 -9.29 3.36
N VAL A 53 -11.55 -9.31 2.78
CA VAL A 53 -11.98 -10.38 1.87
C VAL A 53 -11.08 -10.43 0.64
N SER A 54 -10.75 -9.27 0.05
CA SER A 54 -9.86 -9.21 -1.12
C SER A 54 -8.44 -9.72 -0.79
N LEU A 55 -7.89 -9.36 0.36
CA LEU A 55 -6.56 -9.79 0.80
C LEU A 55 -6.53 -11.30 1.05
N LEU A 56 -7.54 -11.84 1.73
CA LEU A 56 -7.65 -13.28 1.95
C LEU A 56 -7.77 -14.04 0.62
N PHE A 57 -8.62 -13.56 -0.29
CA PHE A 57 -8.78 -14.16 -1.61
C PHE A 57 -7.47 -14.14 -2.41
N CYS A 58 -6.82 -12.97 -2.50
CA CYS A 58 -5.52 -12.83 -3.15
C CYS A 58 -4.47 -13.77 -2.54
N GLN A 59 -4.43 -13.87 -1.21
CA GLN A 59 -3.50 -14.76 -0.52
C GLN A 59 -3.74 -16.23 -0.88
N LEU A 60 -5.00 -16.67 -0.92
CA LEU A 60 -5.35 -18.03 -1.33
C LEU A 60 -4.97 -18.30 -2.79
N VAL A 61 -5.23 -17.35 -3.70
CA VAL A 61 -4.83 -17.44 -5.11
C VAL A 61 -3.32 -17.56 -5.23
N LEU A 62 -2.55 -16.74 -4.51
CA LEU A 62 -1.09 -16.80 -4.50
C LEU A 62 -0.57 -18.13 -3.97
N MET A 63 -1.15 -18.63 -2.86
CA MET A 63 -0.78 -19.93 -2.29
C MET A 63 -1.09 -21.09 -3.24
N PHE A 64 -2.27 -21.07 -3.86
CA PHE A 64 -2.68 -22.06 -4.84
C PHE A 64 -1.77 -22.03 -6.07
N TRP A 65 -1.49 -20.84 -6.59
CA TRP A 65 -0.62 -20.64 -7.74
C TRP A 65 0.81 -21.13 -7.45
N LYS A 66 1.37 -20.78 -6.29
CA LYS A 66 2.67 -21.29 -5.84
C LYS A 66 2.71 -22.82 -5.77
N LYS A 67 1.66 -23.44 -5.22
CA LYS A 67 1.57 -24.91 -5.09
C LYS A 67 1.45 -25.61 -6.45
N ARG A 68 0.67 -25.06 -7.39
CA ARG A 68 0.39 -25.68 -8.69
C ARG A 68 1.47 -25.39 -9.74
N HIS A 69 2.00 -24.17 -9.77
CA HIS A 69 2.93 -23.68 -10.80
C HIS A 69 4.11 -22.92 -10.18
N PHE A 70 4.92 -23.63 -9.39
CA PHE A 70 6.06 -23.03 -8.67
C PHE A 70 7.06 -22.30 -9.57
N ARG A 71 7.39 -22.84 -10.75
CA ARG A 71 8.32 -22.19 -11.70
C ARG A 71 7.80 -20.83 -12.19
N SER A 72 6.55 -20.77 -12.61
CA SER A 72 5.95 -19.51 -13.08
C SER A 72 5.80 -18.52 -11.93
N TYR A 73 5.40 -18.98 -10.74
CA TYR A 73 5.33 -18.14 -9.54
C TYR A 73 6.70 -17.51 -9.20
N GLN A 74 7.77 -18.31 -9.20
CA GLN A 74 9.12 -17.80 -8.92
C GLN A 74 9.57 -16.78 -9.97
N LEU A 75 9.36 -17.06 -11.25
CA LEU A 75 9.76 -16.17 -12.33
C LEU A 75 9.00 -14.84 -12.26
N VAL A 76 7.67 -14.87 -12.10
CA VAL A 76 6.87 -13.64 -12.03
C VAL A 76 7.21 -12.84 -10.77
N THR A 77 7.38 -13.50 -9.61
CA THR A 77 7.75 -12.80 -8.37
C THR A 77 9.13 -12.17 -8.49
N LEU A 78 10.10 -12.85 -9.10
CA LEU A 78 11.43 -12.32 -9.34
C LEU A 78 11.40 -11.09 -10.25
N ILE A 79 10.64 -11.16 -11.35
CA ILE A 79 10.45 -10.02 -12.26
C ILE A 79 9.76 -8.86 -11.53
N ALA A 80 8.71 -9.13 -10.77
CA ALA A 80 7.99 -8.10 -10.02
C ALA A 80 8.91 -7.40 -8.99
N MET A 81 9.67 -8.18 -8.20
CA MET A 81 10.63 -7.63 -7.24
C MET A 81 11.71 -6.78 -7.92
N TRP A 82 12.10 -7.11 -9.15
CA TRP A 82 13.07 -6.33 -9.93
C TRP A 82 12.45 -5.09 -10.60
N LEU A 83 11.20 -5.16 -11.07
CA LEU A 83 10.55 -4.03 -11.76
C LEU A 83 9.97 -2.97 -10.82
N VAL A 84 9.38 -3.36 -9.69
CA VAL A 84 8.73 -2.42 -8.74
C VAL A 84 9.65 -1.25 -8.33
N PRO A 85 10.88 -1.48 -7.82
CA PRO A 85 11.76 -0.38 -7.42
C PRO A 85 12.19 0.50 -8.61
N PHE A 86 12.33 -0.09 -9.80
CA PHE A 86 12.66 0.66 -11.01
C PHE A 86 11.52 1.58 -11.43
N ILE A 87 10.30 1.04 -11.52
CA ILE A 87 9.10 1.80 -11.89
C ILE A 87 8.89 2.95 -10.89
N TYR A 88 8.98 2.66 -9.60
CA TYR A 88 8.86 3.70 -8.56
C TYR A 88 9.90 4.81 -8.73
N SER A 89 11.14 4.46 -9.05
CA SER A 89 12.22 5.43 -9.23
C SER A 89 12.07 6.30 -10.47
N VAL A 90 11.44 5.78 -11.53
CA VAL A 90 11.07 6.55 -12.72
C VAL A 90 9.94 7.52 -12.38
N LEU A 91 8.88 7.03 -11.71
CA LEU A 91 7.74 7.86 -11.33
C LEU A 91 8.12 8.99 -10.36
N ALA A 92 9.09 8.75 -9.49
CA ALA A 92 9.58 9.73 -8.53
C ALA A 92 10.81 10.52 -9.03
N GLU A 93 11.14 10.43 -10.33
CA GLU A 93 12.22 11.18 -11.01
C GLU A 93 13.58 11.12 -10.29
N PHE A 94 14.02 9.92 -9.90
CA PHE A 94 15.31 9.71 -9.24
C PHE A 94 16.39 9.18 -10.22
N PRO A 95 17.06 10.03 -11.02
CA PRO A 95 17.96 9.60 -12.10
C PRO A 95 19.20 8.85 -11.61
N ARG A 96 19.71 9.18 -10.41
CA ARG A 96 20.89 8.52 -9.83
C ARG A 96 20.62 7.04 -9.57
N PHE A 97 19.44 6.72 -9.04
CA PHE A 97 19.05 5.34 -8.78
C PHE A 97 18.83 4.58 -10.09
N ILE A 98 18.16 5.20 -11.06
CA ILE A 98 17.92 4.61 -12.39
C ILE A 98 19.25 4.20 -13.05
N PHE A 99 20.25 5.09 -13.03
CA PHE A 99 21.57 4.79 -13.60
C PHE A 99 22.24 3.57 -12.96
N VAL A 100 22.32 3.55 -11.62
CA VAL A 100 22.90 2.42 -10.88
C VAL A 100 22.09 1.14 -11.11
N TRP A 101 20.76 1.25 -11.14
CA TRP A 101 19.87 0.12 -11.37
C TRP A 101 20.06 -0.52 -12.74
N VAL A 102 20.21 0.30 -13.79
CA VAL A 102 20.49 -0.18 -15.16
C VAL A 102 21.83 -0.89 -15.22
N LEU A 103 22.88 -0.32 -14.61
CA LEU A 103 24.21 -0.94 -14.57
C LEU A 103 24.19 -2.29 -13.85
N PHE A 104 23.55 -2.33 -12.68
CA PHE A 104 23.35 -3.55 -11.90
C PHE A 104 22.62 -4.62 -12.74
N SER A 105 21.51 -4.23 -13.36
CA SER A 105 20.68 -5.14 -14.16
C SER A 105 21.41 -5.69 -15.37
N LEU A 106 22.21 -4.86 -16.04
CA LEU A 106 23.02 -5.27 -17.18
C LEU A 106 24.08 -6.29 -16.75
N THR A 107 24.77 -6.02 -15.63
CA THR A 107 25.78 -6.92 -15.06
C THR A 107 25.17 -8.26 -14.66
N THR A 108 24.04 -8.24 -13.94
CA THR A 108 23.30 -9.45 -13.56
C THR A 108 22.81 -10.21 -14.78
N GLY A 109 22.31 -9.52 -15.81
CA GLY A 109 21.88 -10.12 -17.07
C GLY A 109 23.01 -10.85 -17.80
N VAL A 110 24.19 -10.21 -17.88
CA VAL A 110 25.40 -10.85 -18.44
C VAL A 110 25.79 -12.09 -17.64
N MET A 111 25.79 -12.00 -16.30
CA MET A 111 26.09 -13.15 -15.44
C MET A 111 25.11 -14.30 -15.63
N VAL A 112 23.80 -14.03 -15.70
CA VAL A 112 22.78 -15.04 -15.96
C VAL A 112 22.93 -15.66 -17.35
N TYR A 113 23.26 -14.86 -18.37
CA TYR A 113 23.54 -15.34 -19.72
C TYR A 113 24.75 -16.27 -19.75
N LEU A 114 25.86 -15.88 -19.10
CA LEU A 114 27.05 -16.71 -18.97
C LEU A 114 26.76 -18.00 -18.20
N ALA A 115 25.99 -17.94 -17.11
CA ALA A 115 25.60 -19.10 -16.31
C ALA A 115 24.64 -20.06 -17.03
N SER A 116 23.86 -19.54 -17.99
CA SER A 116 22.91 -20.35 -18.78
C SER A 116 23.59 -21.10 -19.94
N LYS A 117 24.85 -20.79 -20.28
CA LYS A 117 25.61 -21.55 -21.28
C LYS A 117 25.92 -22.96 -20.75
N ARG A 118 25.86 -23.96 -21.65
CA ARG A 118 26.12 -25.37 -21.31
C ARG A 118 27.47 -25.53 -20.62
N ARG A 119 27.49 -26.18 -19.45
CA ARG A 119 28.74 -26.68 -18.85
C ARG A 119 29.34 -27.75 -19.77
N ILE A 120 30.66 -27.72 -19.90
CA ILE A 120 31.45 -28.69 -20.66
C ILE A 120 31.06 -30.11 -20.23
N SER A 121 30.76 -30.98 -21.20
CA SER A 121 30.45 -32.39 -21.00
C SER A 121 31.50 -33.04 -20.11
N THR A 122 31.11 -33.56 -18.94
CA THR A 122 31.95 -34.42 -18.11
C THR A 122 32.09 -35.78 -18.78
N THR A 123 32.81 -35.83 -19.90
CA THR A 123 33.38 -37.07 -20.43
C THR A 123 34.66 -37.32 -19.65
N THR A 124 34.53 -37.87 -18.45
CA THR A 124 35.66 -38.53 -17.78
C THR A 124 35.70 -39.96 -18.34
N PRO A 125 36.72 -40.32 -19.14
CA PRO A 125 36.94 -41.71 -19.50
C PRO A 125 37.38 -42.47 -18.23
N ARG A 126 36.88 -43.69 -18.05
CA ARG A 126 37.43 -44.62 -17.07
C ARG A 126 38.74 -45.21 -17.56
#